data_AF-A0A0C3H8Q8-F1
#
_entry.id   AF-A0A0C3H8Q8-F1
#
_cell.length_a   1.000
_cell.length_b   1.000
_cell.length_c   1.000
_cell.angle_alpha   90.00
_cell.angle_beta   90.00
_cell.angle_gamma   90.00
#
_symmetry.space_group_name_H-M   'P 1'
#
loop_
_entity.id
_entity.type
_entity.pdbx_description
1 polymer ?
#
loop_
_entity_poly.entity_id
_entity_poly.type
_entity_poly.pdbx_seq_one_letter_code
_entity_poly.pdbx_strand_id
1 'polypeptide(L)'
;MHSTSFTSFQSHLDCVIHGVSQSLYTSLAPYKHPRVFQAELTEIVIFSSFTSSFVDRFAAFSSTIEHADGCTGIAKAFATNGVKDGENEHNGTEDLYIAVIGWTDLGAHQRAMETKAFTENVPLIEDSAKDITMYHVKLEIV
;
A
#
# COMPACT_ATOMS: atom_id res chain seq x y z
N MET A 1 22.52 -5.14 6.39
CA MET A 1 22.34 -4.42 7.68
C MET A 1 23.11 -5.12 8.81
N HIS A 2 24.18 -4.52 9.32
CA HIS A 2 25.03 -5.10 10.40
C HIS A 2 25.12 -4.17 11.64
N SER A 3 24.00 -3.61 12.12
CA SER A 3 24.00 -2.89 13.40
C SER A 3 23.52 -3.80 14.53
N THR A 4 24.21 -3.73 15.67
CA THR A 4 23.81 -4.44 16.90
C THR A 4 22.37 -4.08 17.33
N SER A 5 21.95 -2.85 17.07
CA SER A 5 20.57 -2.39 17.34
C SER A 5 19.54 -3.07 16.44
N PHE A 6 19.82 -3.25 15.15
CA PHE A 6 18.90 -3.91 14.23
C PHE A 6 18.79 -5.41 14.55
N THR A 7 19.90 -6.07 14.85
CA THR A 7 19.89 -7.47 15.30
C THR A 7 19.06 -7.66 16.57
N SER A 8 19.25 -6.80 17.57
CA SER A 8 18.46 -6.85 18.80
C SER A 8 16.98 -6.60 18.54
N PHE A 9 16.63 -5.65 17.65
CA PHE A 9 15.25 -5.42 17.24
C PHE A 9 14.63 -6.65 16.57
N GLN A 10 15.32 -7.25 15.60
CA GLN A 10 14.83 -8.44 14.89
C GLN A 10 14.58 -9.61 15.86
N SER A 11 15.51 -9.87 16.79
CA SER A 11 15.32 -10.95 17.79
C SER A 11 14.09 -10.75 18.68
N HIS A 12 13.79 -9.50 19.05
CA HIS A 12 12.56 -9.20 19.80
C HIS A 12 11.33 -9.32 18.92
N LEU A 13 11.40 -8.87 17.67
CA LEU A 13 10.31 -8.98 16.70
C LEU A 13 9.91 -10.45 16.49
N ASP A 14 10.89 -11.34 16.28
CA ASP A 14 10.69 -12.77 16.08
C ASP A 14 10.01 -13.48 17.27
N CYS A 15 10.10 -12.89 18.47
CA CYS A 15 9.46 -13.42 19.68
C CYS A 15 7.98 -13.01 19.81
N VAL A 16 7.54 -11.97 19.09
CA VAL A 16 6.18 -11.41 19.21
C VAL A 16 5.35 -11.59 17.93
N ILE A 17 5.97 -11.90 16.80
CA ILE A 17 5.26 -12.21 15.56
C ILE A 17 5.13 -13.73 15.38
N HIS A 18 3.97 -14.17 14.88
CA HIS A 18 3.82 -15.52 14.37
C HIS A 18 4.10 -15.51 12.86
N GLY A 19 5.19 -16.15 12.43
CA GLY A 19 5.57 -16.25 11.03
C GLY A 19 6.80 -15.41 10.66
N VAL A 20 7.07 -15.30 9.36
CA VAL A 20 8.22 -14.57 8.83
C VAL A 20 7.83 -13.12 8.58
N SER A 21 8.58 -12.17 9.14
CA SER A 21 8.39 -10.74 8.85
C SER A 21 8.66 -10.46 7.37
N GLN A 22 7.71 -9.84 6.68
CA GLN A 22 7.91 -9.35 5.33
C GLN A 22 8.23 -7.85 5.38
N SER A 23 9.29 -7.44 4.68
CA SER A 23 9.64 -6.03 4.51
C SER A 23 9.38 -5.63 3.06
N LEU A 24 8.63 -4.54 2.87
CA LEU A 24 8.35 -3.97 1.57
C LEU A 24 9.14 -2.67 1.40
N TYR A 25 9.84 -2.57 0.28
CA TYR A 25 10.59 -1.37 -0.07
C TYR A 25 9.90 -0.69 -1.23
N THR A 26 9.53 0.57 -1.03
CA THR A 26 8.81 1.37 -2.03
C THR A 26 9.41 2.76 -2.12
N SER A 27 9.31 3.36 -3.32
CA SER A 27 9.78 4.73 -3.57
C SER A 27 8.77 5.82 -3.20
N LEU A 28 7.68 5.45 -2.49
CA LEU A 28 6.73 6.41 -1.94
C LEU A 28 7.44 7.39 -1.01
N ALA A 29 7.38 8.67 -1.35
CA ALA A 29 7.93 9.76 -0.57
C ALA A 29 6.82 10.46 0.21
N PRO A 30 6.66 10.22 1.53
CA PRO A 30 5.51 10.74 2.29
C PRO A 30 5.36 12.26 2.22
N TYR A 31 6.48 12.99 2.20
CA TYR A 31 6.50 14.44 2.11
C TYR A 31 5.90 14.99 0.80
N LYS A 32 5.81 14.17 -0.27
CA LYS A 32 5.14 14.55 -1.53
C LYS A 32 3.62 14.33 -1.47
N HIS A 33 3.15 13.52 -0.52
CA HIS A 33 1.75 13.18 -0.33
C HIS A 33 1.28 13.43 1.12
N PRO A 34 1.53 14.63 1.70
CA PRO A 34 1.33 14.85 3.13
C PRO A 34 -0.11 14.58 3.57
N ARG A 35 -1.11 14.92 2.73
CA ARG A 35 -2.53 14.70 3.01
C ARG A 35 -2.92 13.22 3.11
N VAL A 36 -2.21 12.33 2.43
CA VAL A 36 -2.44 10.88 2.47
C VAL A 36 -1.94 10.31 3.80
N PHE A 37 -0.72 10.70 4.18
CA PHE A 37 -0.04 10.18 5.39
C PHE A 37 -0.43 10.92 6.68
N GLN A 38 -1.19 12.01 6.59
CA GLN A 38 -1.79 12.74 7.71
C GLN A 38 -3.32 12.54 7.79
N ALA A 39 -3.87 11.64 6.96
CA ALA A 39 -5.28 11.30 7.01
C ALA A 39 -5.64 10.63 8.34
N GLU A 40 -6.88 10.78 8.80
CA GLU A 40 -7.34 10.11 10.03
C GLU A 40 -7.39 8.59 9.83
N LEU A 41 -7.77 8.16 8.61
CA LEU A 41 -7.73 6.78 8.18
C LEU A 41 -6.85 6.66 6.94
N THR A 42 -5.91 5.73 6.97
CA THR A 42 -5.09 5.37 5.82
C THR A 42 -5.35 3.93 5.43
N GLU A 43 -5.59 3.69 4.15
CA GLU A 43 -5.69 2.36 3.57
C GLU A 43 -4.41 2.07 2.80
N ILE A 44 -3.80 0.90 3.03
CA ILE A 44 -2.63 0.42 2.32
C ILE A 44 -3.07 -0.80 1.51
N VAL A 45 -2.97 -0.71 0.20
CA VAL A 45 -3.31 -1.78 -0.74
C VAL A 45 -2.05 -2.23 -1.44
N ILE A 46 -1.78 -3.53 -1.41
CA ILE A 46 -0.65 -4.19 -2.06
C ILE A 46 -1.20 -5.14 -3.10
N PHE A 47 -0.75 -4.97 -4.34
CA PHE A 47 -1.10 -5.80 -5.48
C PHE A 47 0.11 -6.62 -5.92
N SER A 48 -0.11 -7.91 -6.16
CA SER A 48 0.85 -8.81 -6.78
C SER A 48 0.19 -9.63 -7.90
N SER A 49 1.01 -10.34 -8.68
CA SER A 49 0.52 -11.21 -9.76
C SER A 49 -0.39 -10.49 -10.77
N PHE A 50 -0.05 -9.24 -11.11
CA PHE A 50 -0.88 -8.38 -11.96
C PHE A 50 -0.48 -8.42 -13.44
N THR A 51 -1.43 -8.10 -14.32
CA THR A 51 -1.23 -8.07 -15.77
C THR A 51 -0.41 -6.86 -16.21
N SER A 52 0.14 -6.89 -17.44
CA SER A 52 0.83 -5.73 -18.02
C SER A 52 -0.07 -4.48 -18.14
N SER A 53 -1.38 -4.66 -18.20
CA SER A 53 -2.38 -3.57 -18.27
C SER A 53 -2.78 -3.01 -16.91
N PHE A 54 -2.28 -3.58 -15.81
CA PHE A 54 -2.70 -3.24 -14.46
C PHE A 54 -2.48 -1.76 -14.12
N VAL A 55 -1.31 -1.20 -14.42
CA VAL A 55 -0.99 0.19 -14.04
C VAL A 55 -1.97 1.18 -14.67
N ASP A 56 -2.32 0.97 -15.94
CA ASP A 56 -3.27 1.84 -16.66
C ASP A 56 -4.69 1.67 -16.12
N ARG A 57 -5.12 0.43 -15.86
CA ARG A 57 -6.43 0.12 -15.25
C ARG A 57 -6.53 0.67 -13.83
N PHE A 58 -5.48 0.54 -13.04
CA PHE A 58 -5.38 1.11 -11.71
C PHE A 58 -5.36 2.64 -11.75
N ALA A 59 -4.75 3.27 -12.75
CA ALA A 59 -4.83 4.71 -12.93
C ALA A 59 -6.27 5.19 -13.17
N ALA A 60 -7.04 4.48 -14.01
CA ALA A 60 -8.45 4.78 -14.23
C ALA A 60 -9.29 4.59 -12.95
N PHE A 61 -9.11 3.46 -12.27
CA PHE A 61 -9.80 3.18 -11.00
C PHE A 61 -9.45 4.20 -9.90
N SER A 62 -8.15 4.45 -9.68
CA SER A 62 -7.69 5.40 -8.64
C SER A 62 -8.16 6.82 -8.90
N SER A 63 -8.30 7.25 -10.16
CA SER A 63 -8.91 8.54 -10.49
C SER A 63 -10.35 8.63 -9.96
N THR A 64 -11.16 7.57 -10.10
CA THR A 64 -12.52 7.53 -9.53
C THR A 64 -12.51 7.70 -8.00
N ILE A 65 -11.56 7.05 -7.32
CA ILE A 65 -11.40 7.15 -5.86
C ILE A 65 -10.92 8.54 -5.43
N GLU A 66 -9.99 9.16 -6.15
CA GLU A 66 -9.46 10.50 -5.84
C GLU A 66 -10.55 11.59 -5.84
N HIS A 67 -11.64 11.37 -6.59
CA HIS A 67 -12.79 12.28 -6.64
C HIS A 67 -13.90 11.92 -5.64
N ALA A 68 -13.77 10.83 -4.89
CA ALA A 68 -14.75 10.46 -3.88
C ALA A 68 -14.74 11.43 -2.69
N ASP A 69 -15.91 11.70 -2.15
CA ASP A 69 -16.05 12.57 -0.98
C ASP A 69 -15.28 12.00 0.23
N GLY A 70 -14.45 12.84 0.85
CA GLY A 70 -13.57 12.46 1.96
C GLY A 70 -12.31 11.69 1.58
N CYS A 71 -12.02 11.48 0.29
CA CYS A 71 -10.68 11.06 -0.13
C CYS A 71 -9.69 12.23 -0.02
N THR A 72 -8.57 12.04 0.67
CA THR A 72 -7.54 13.08 0.86
C THR A 72 -6.40 12.97 -0.16
N GLY A 73 -6.33 11.85 -0.89
CA GLY A 73 -5.43 11.60 -2.00
C GLY A 73 -4.96 10.14 -2.06
N ILE A 74 -4.19 9.82 -3.10
CA ILE A 74 -3.60 8.51 -3.30
C ILE A 74 -2.10 8.67 -3.59
N ALA A 75 -1.27 7.90 -2.88
CA ALA A 75 0.14 7.76 -3.16
C ALA A 75 0.39 6.35 -3.68
N LYS A 76 0.98 6.20 -4.86
CA LYS A 76 1.18 4.89 -5.50
C LYS A 76 2.57 4.71 -6.08
N ALA A 77 3.15 3.54 -5.93
CA ALA A 77 4.46 3.21 -6.49
C ALA A 77 4.66 1.70 -6.60
N PHE A 78 5.64 1.32 -7.42
CA PHE A 78 6.18 -0.02 -7.37
C PHE A 78 6.92 -0.27 -6.05
N ALA A 79 6.92 -1.52 -5.62
CA ALA A 79 7.63 -2.00 -4.46
C ALA A 79 8.24 -3.37 -4.73
N THR A 80 9.24 -3.73 -3.92
CA THR A 80 9.88 -5.05 -3.93
C THR A 80 9.96 -5.57 -2.51
N ASN A 81 9.86 -6.89 -2.34
CA ASN A 81 10.02 -7.57 -1.04
C ASN A 81 11.50 -7.75 -0.61
N GLY A 82 12.41 -6.87 -1.06
CA GLY A 82 13.84 -6.92 -0.73
C GLY A 82 14.61 -5.62 -1.03
N VAL A 83 15.81 -5.49 -0.44
CA VAL A 83 16.77 -4.37 -0.66
C VAL A 83 17.94 -4.85 -1.49
N LYS A 84 18.33 -4.07 -2.50
CA LYS A 84 19.64 -4.21 -3.14
C LYS A 84 20.70 -3.48 -2.30
N ASP A 85 21.18 -4.12 -1.24
CA ASP A 85 22.28 -3.61 -0.43
C ASP A 85 23.59 -4.27 -0.88
N GLY A 86 24.25 -3.63 -1.86
CA GLY A 86 25.70 -3.67 -2.17
C GLY A 86 26.39 -5.01 -2.47
N GLU A 87 26.18 -6.04 -1.65
CA GLU A 87 26.85 -7.35 -1.72
C GLU A 87 25.95 -8.52 -1.27
N ASN A 88 24.76 -8.27 -0.70
CA ASN A 88 23.78 -9.31 -0.38
C ASN A 88 22.43 -8.95 -1.03
N GLU A 89 22.23 -9.42 -2.26
CA GLU A 89 20.92 -9.39 -2.90
C GLU A 89 19.98 -10.35 -2.16
N HIS A 90 19.20 -9.83 -1.22
CA HIS A 90 17.87 -10.40 -0.97
C HIS A 90 16.99 -9.96 -2.13
N ASN A 91 17.14 -10.65 -3.27
CA ASN A 91 16.32 -10.43 -4.45
C ASN A 91 14.88 -10.78 -4.09
N GLY A 92 14.16 -9.75 -3.68
CA GLY A 92 12.72 -9.78 -3.80
C GLY A 92 12.38 -9.92 -5.27
N THR A 93 11.89 -11.09 -5.67
CA THR A 93 11.61 -11.42 -7.08
C THR A 93 10.21 -10.98 -7.51
N GLU A 94 9.39 -10.51 -6.58
CA GLU A 94 8.02 -10.10 -6.88
C GLU A 94 7.95 -8.58 -7.08
N ASP A 95 7.53 -8.20 -8.29
CA ASP A 95 7.08 -6.85 -8.58
C ASP A 95 5.73 -6.65 -7.87
N LEU A 96 5.75 -5.75 -6.89
CA LEU A 96 4.56 -5.36 -6.15
C LEU A 96 4.16 -3.96 -6.58
N TYR A 97 2.87 -3.68 -6.51
CA TYR A 97 2.36 -2.33 -6.64
C TYR A 97 1.65 -1.95 -5.35
N ILE A 98 2.02 -0.81 -4.76
CA ILE A 98 1.43 -0.34 -3.51
C ILE A 98 0.66 0.94 -3.80
N ALA A 99 -0.54 1.03 -3.24
CA ALA A 99 -1.31 2.24 -3.13
C ALA A 99 -1.57 2.54 -1.65
N VAL A 100 -1.37 3.79 -1.26
CA VAL A 100 -1.73 4.34 0.05
C VAL A 100 -2.80 5.38 -0.20
N ILE A 101 -3.98 5.18 0.37
CA ILE A 101 -5.16 6.02 0.16
C ILE A 101 -5.51 6.67 1.49
N GLY A 102 -5.63 7.99 1.49
CA GLY A 102 -6.03 8.74 2.67
C GLY A 102 -7.52 9.03 2.66
N TRP A 103 -8.15 8.87 3.82
CA TRP A 103 -9.57 9.13 4.05
C TRP A 103 -9.75 10.06 5.25
N THR A 104 -10.74 10.95 5.18
CA THR A 104 -11.07 11.85 6.30
C THR A 104 -11.56 11.08 7.52
N ASP A 105 -12.24 9.96 7.31
CA ASP A 105 -12.74 9.06 8.35
C ASP A 105 -13.21 7.72 7.73
N LEU A 106 -13.55 6.75 8.58
CA LEU A 106 -14.07 5.45 8.15
C LEU A 106 -15.41 5.55 7.39
N GLY A 107 -16.27 6.50 7.76
CA GLY A 107 -17.56 6.68 7.11
C GLY A 107 -17.41 7.21 5.68
N ALA A 108 -16.44 8.09 5.42
CA ALA A 108 -16.11 8.57 4.08
C ALA A 108 -15.66 7.42 3.17
N HIS A 109 -14.74 6.58 3.65
CA HIS A 109 -14.33 5.37 2.95
C HIS A 109 -15.53 4.47 2.62
N GLN A 110 -16.36 4.13 3.61
CA GLN A 110 -17.53 3.27 3.41
C GLN A 110 -18.50 3.84 2.37
N ARG A 111 -18.82 5.13 2.43
CA ARG A 111 -19.69 5.79 1.44
C ARG A 111 -19.08 5.74 0.05
N ALA A 112 -17.76 5.89 -0.08
CA ALA A 112 -17.07 5.82 -1.37
C ALA A 112 -17.20 4.41 -1.99
N MET A 113 -17.03 3.36 -1.20
CA MET A 113 -17.15 1.96 -1.64
C MET A 113 -18.57 1.60 -2.09
N GLU A 114 -19.59 2.29 -1.56
CA GLU A 114 -21.00 2.07 -1.92
C GLU A 114 -21.44 2.88 -3.16
N THR A 115 -20.56 3.72 -3.72
CA THR A 115 -20.92 4.48 -4.91
C THR A 115 -21.06 3.59 -6.14
N LYS A 116 -21.94 4.02 -7.04
CA LYS A 116 -22.06 3.41 -8.37
C LYS A 116 -20.74 3.47 -9.14
N ALA A 117 -20.03 4.61 -9.04
CA ALA A 117 -18.75 4.81 -9.72
C ALA A 117 -17.70 3.82 -9.24
N PHE A 118 -17.61 3.55 -7.93
CA PHE A 118 -16.76 2.51 -7.39
C PHE A 118 -17.14 1.13 -7.94
N THR A 119 -18.41 0.74 -7.77
CA THR A 119 -18.93 -0.57 -8.18
C THR A 119 -18.69 -0.88 -9.66
N GLU A 120 -18.84 0.12 -10.54
CA GLU A 120 -18.61 -0.05 -11.98
C GLU A 120 -17.12 -0.15 -12.36
N ASN A 121 -16.21 0.35 -11.52
CA ASN A 121 -14.78 0.38 -11.81
C ASN A 121 -13.96 -0.68 -11.05
N VAL A 122 -14.50 -1.29 -9.98
CA VAL A 122 -13.84 -2.42 -9.27
C VAL A 122 -13.39 -3.55 -10.21
N PRO A 123 -14.17 -3.96 -11.22
CA PRO A 123 -13.74 -5.01 -12.16
C PRO A 123 -12.42 -4.69 -12.89
N LEU A 124 -12.07 -3.40 -13.06
CA LEU A 124 -10.79 -3.01 -13.65
C LEU A 124 -9.60 -3.57 -12.85
N ILE A 125 -9.75 -3.68 -11.52
CA ILE A 125 -8.74 -4.18 -10.61
C ILE A 125 -8.82 -5.70 -10.49
N GLU A 126 -10.02 -6.25 -10.26
CA GLU A 126 -10.22 -7.70 -10.11
C GLU A 126 -9.77 -8.48 -11.35
N ASP A 127 -9.98 -7.92 -12.55
CA ASP A 127 -9.55 -8.55 -13.80
C ASP A 127 -8.05 -8.40 -14.07
N SER A 128 -7.35 -7.54 -13.33
CA SER A 128 -5.97 -7.15 -13.64
C SER A 128 -4.95 -7.45 -12.54
N ALA A 129 -5.38 -7.76 -11.32
CA ALA A 129 -4.55 -8.24 -10.22
C ALA A 129 -5.19 -9.49 -9.59
N LYS A 130 -4.39 -10.55 -9.38
CA LYS A 130 -4.91 -11.80 -8.78
C LYS A 130 -4.89 -11.74 -7.26
N ASP A 131 -3.88 -11.09 -6.70
CA ASP A 131 -3.61 -11.08 -5.28
C ASP A 131 -3.65 -9.63 -4.79
N ILE A 132 -4.57 -9.36 -3.87
CA ILE A 132 -4.80 -8.04 -3.29
C ILE A 132 -4.77 -8.19 -1.78
N THR A 133 -3.84 -7.50 -1.12
CA THR A 133 -3.79 -7.41 0.34
C THR A 133 -4.09 -5.98 0.75
N MET A 134 -5.02 -5.80 1.69
CA MET A 134 -5.48 -4.48 2.12
C MET A 134 -5.42 -4.35 3.64
N TYR A 135 -4.85 -3.24 4.10
CA TYR A 135 -4.77 -2.89 5.51
C TYR A 135 -5.40 -1.53 5.74
N HIS A 136 -6.30 -1.45 6.73
CA HIS A 136 -6.82 -0.18 7.24
C HIS A 136 -6.02 0.19 8.49
N VAL A 137 -5.31 1.29 8.42
CA VAL A 137 -4.41 1.77 9.48
C VAL A 137 -4.89 3.13 9.93
N LYS A 138 -5.18 3.24 11.23
CA LYS A 138 -5.31 4.54 11.89
C LYS A 138 -3.93 4.98 12.35
N LEU A 139 -3.40 6.03 11.77
CA LEU A 139 -2.12 6.61 12.19
C LEU A 139 -2.38 7.54 13.38
N GLU A 140 -2.04 7.10 14.58
CA GLU A 140 -2.05 7.95 15.76
C GLU A 140 -0.73 8.73 15.82
N ILE A 141 -0.81 10.06 15.68
CA ILE A 141 0.35 10.93 15.92
C ILE A 141 0.52 11.05 17.43
N VAL A 142 1.62 10.47 17.94
CA VAL A 142 2.04 10.55 19.35
C VAL A 142 2.94 11.77 19.58
#